data_AF-A0A914N5M3-F1
#
_entry.id   AF-A0A914N5M3-F1
#
_cell.length_a   1.000
_cell.length_b   1.000
_cell.length_c   1.000
_cell.angle_alpha   90.00
_cell.angle_beta   90.00
_cell.angle_gamma   90.00
#
_symmetry.space_group_name_H-M   'P 1'
#
loop_
_entity.id
_entity.type
_entity.pdbx_description
1 polymer ?
#
loop_
_entity_poly.entity_id
_entity_poly.type
_entity_poly.pdbx_seq_one_letter_code
_entity_poly.pdbx_strand_id
1 'polypeptide(L)'
;MISSALNLITKIFILLTIFFNYGIFGCTHNGITYHNGDEWLEKNAFVVRCTVNSDKSWRSEVVACVLPDSRRVPILTSLEDGNSVWKCEKNDEDRSVQLRQAPSNNALCNGIRPVGSVWQEKSFELECLPGGYTRLRACVTEEGNRVKINTTSTVNGFDVECIQFYNGTIIFRGAKPAVPRVEPIVFPQPIRSQYGAAGPIITPAVRCTDESGRPRHVGDYWTEKSSFQQNL
;
A
#
# COMPACT_ATOMS: atom_id res chain seq x y z
N MET A 1 -26.17 -21.81 85.37
CA MET A 1 -25.56 -20.76 84.52
C MET A 1 -25.28 -21.19 83.07
N ILE A 2 -25.72 -22.37 82.60
CA ILE A 2 -25.44 -22.87 81.24
C ILE A 2 -26.52 -22.44 80.21
N SER A 3 -27.75 -22.18 80.68
CA SER A 3 -28.91 -21.85 79.83
C SER A 3 -28.85 -20.46 79.18
N SER A 4 -28.22 -19.49 79.83
CA SER A 4 -28.09 -18.10 79.34
C SER A 4 -27.03 -17.95 78.23
N ALA A 5 -25.97 -18.77 78.27
CA ALA A 5 -24.90 -18.76 77.27
C ALA A 5 -25.36 -19.42 75.94
N LEU A 6 -26.16 -20.49 76.03
CA LEU A 6 -26.69 -21.18 74.85
C LEU A 6 -27.59 -20.24 74.02
N ASN A 7 -28.48 -19.48 74.67
CA ASN A 7 -29.36 -18.50 74.03
C ASN A 7 -28.62 -17.33 73.36
N LEU A 8 -27.47 -16.93 73.88
CA LEU A 8 -26.65 -15.85 73.30
C LEU A 8 -25.96 -16.33 72.02
N ILE A 9 -25.42 -17.56 72.04
CA ILE A 9 -24.76 -18.18 70.88
C ILE A 9 -25.77 -18.44 69.75
N THR A 10 -26.99 -18.92 70.07
CA THR A 10 -28.04 -19.13 69.06
C THR A 10 -28.49 -17.82 68.41
N LYS A 11 -28.59 -16.71 69.18
CA LYS A 11 -28.95 -15.39 68.64
C LYS A 11 -27.84 -14.79 67.75
N ILE A 12 -26.57 -14.99 68.10
CA ILE A 12 -25.42 -14.57 67.27
C ILE A 12 -25.38 -15.35 65.95
N PHE A 13 -25.68 -16.66 65.97
CA PHE A 13 -25.76 -17.48 64.77
C PHE A 13 -26.92 -17.06 63.85
N ILE A 14 -28.09 -16.71 64.40
CA ILE A 14 -29.24 -16.20 63.63
C ILE A 14 -28.94 -14.82 63.02
N LEU A 15 -28.23 -13.94 63.73
CA LEU A 15 -27.79 -12.66 63.18
C LEU A 15 -26.77 -12.83 62.05
N LEU A 16 -25.82 -13.77 62.18
CA LEU A 16 -24.84 -14.07 61.13
C LEU A 16 -25.49 -14.68 59.88
N THR A 17 -26.49 -15.55 59.99
CA THR A 17 -27.17 -16.16 58.83
C THR A 17 -28.05 -15.16 58.06
N ILE A 18 -28.52 -14.09 58.69
CA ILE A 18 -29.30 -13.02 58.04
C ILE A 18 -28.40 -12.13 57.15
N PHE A 19 -27.09 -12.01 57.43
CA PHE A 19 -26.17 -11.23 56.59
C PHE A 19 -25.62 -11.97 55.37
N PHE A 20 -25.65 -13.31 55.34
CA PHE A 20 -25.04 -14.12 54.26
C PHE A 20 -25.94 -14.35 53.03
N ASN A 21 -27.16 -13.81 53.00
CA ASN A 21 -28.09 -13.99 51.88
C ASN A 21 -28.36 -12.69 51.09
N TYR A 22 -27.41 -11.75 51.10
CA TYR A 22 -27.39 -10.73 50.05
C TYR A 22 -26.77 -11.35 48.80
N GLY A 23 -27.62 -11.91 47.93
CA GLY A 23 -27.21 -12.34 46.61
C GLY A 23 -26.50 -11.20 45.90
N ILE A 24 -25.21 -11.38 45.61
CA ILE A 24 -24.42 -10.40 44.86
C ILE A 24 -24.95 -10.45 43.42
N PHE A 25 -25.74 -9.45 43.04
CA PHE A 25 -26.22 -9.30 41.67
C PHE A 25 -25.10 -8.71 40.82
N GLY A 26 -24.63 -9.47 39.83
CA GLY A 26 -23.49 -9.11 39.02
C GLY A 26 -23.25 -10.09 37.88
N CYS A 27 -22.42 -9.72 36.92
CA CYS A 27 -22.05 -10.59 35.83
C CYS A 27 -21.02 -11.60 36.30
N THR A 28 -21.27 -12.89 36.07
CA THR A 28 -20.30 -13.94 36.38
C THR A 28 -19.54 -14.33 35.12
N HIS A 29 -18.23 -14.13 35.10
CA HIS A 29 -17.36 -14.47 33.98
C HIS A 29 -16.07 -15.13 34.49
N ASN A 30 -15.76 -16.33 34.00
CA ASN A 30 -14.60 -17.14 34.44
C ASN A 30 -14.49 -17.29 35.98
N GLY A 31 -15.63 -17.42 36.67
CA GLY A 31 -15.68 -17.57 38.13
C GLY A 31 -15.52 -16.26 38.93
N ILE A 32 -15.33 -15.12 38.28
CA ILE A 32 -15.27 -13.79 38.90
C ILE A 32 -16.65 -13.12 38.78
N THR A 33 -17.10 -12.47 39.85
CA THR A 33 -18.34 -11.68 39.85
C THR A 33 -18.02 -10.21 39.74
N TYR A 34 -18.60 -9.57 38.72
CA TYR A 34 -18.44 -8.16 38.39
C TYR A 34 -19.74 -7.40 38.73
N HIS A 35 -19.63 -6.25 39.38
CA HIS A 35 -20.77 -5.38 39.69
C HIS A 35 -21.26 -4.64 38.44
N ASN A 36 -22.46 -4.08 38.53
CA ASN A 36 -23.02 -3.27 37.45
C ASN A 36 -22.10 -2.10 37.10
N GLY A 37 -21.72 -1.98 35.83
CA GLY A 37 -20.81 -0.96 35.33
C GLY A 37 -19.33 -1.34 35.39
N ASP A 38 -18.97 -2.43 36.07
CA ASP A 38 -17.58 -2.90 36.10
C ASP A 38 -17.10 -3.23 34.69
N GLU A 39 -15.84 -2.90 34.43
CA GLU A 39 -15.14 -3.21 33.19
C GLU A 39 -13.89 -4.04 33.45
N TRP A 40 -13.62 -4.99 32.57
CA TRP A 40 -12.38 -5.77 32.60
C TRP A 40 -11.81 -5.94 31.20
N LEU A 41 -10.52 -6.27 31.15
CA LEU A 41 -9.81 -6.52 29.91
C LEU A 41 -9.82 -8.03 29.62
N GLU A 42 -10.42 -8.39 28.50
CA GLU A 42 -10.50 -9.75 27.99
C GLU A 42 -9.44 -9.94 26.90
N LYS A 43 -8.64 -11.02 27.01
CA LYS A 43 -7.59 -11.40 26.04
C LYS A 43 -6.61 -10.25 25.68
N ASN A 44 -6.38 -9.31 26.60
CA ASN A 44 -5.55 -8.13 26.40
C ASN A 44 -5.97 -7.22 25.21
N ALA A 45 -7.20 -7.36 24.71
CA ALA A 45 -7.62 -6.68 23.48
C ALA A 45 -9.04 -6.10 23.55
N PHE A 46 -9.90 -6.58 24.46
CA PHE A 46 -11.30 -6.18 24.50
C PHE A 46 -11.70 -5.70 25.90
N VAL A 47 -12.22 -4.49 26.00
CA VAL A 47 -12.85 -4.01 27.23
C VAL A 47 -14.27 -4.52 27.26
N VAL A 48 -14.61 -5.33 28.26
CA VAL A 48 -15.94 -5.88 28.47
C VAL A 48 -16.59 -5.17 29.65
N ARG A 49 -17.87 -4.81 29.53
CA ARG A 49 -18.65 -4.17 30.59
C ARG A 49 -19.76 -5.08 31.09
N CYS A 50 -19.94 -5.13 32.40
CA CYS A 50 -21.11 -5.74 33.02
C CYS A 50 -22.29 -4.75 33.06
N THR A 51 -23.46 -5.18 32.59
CA THR A 51 -24.71 -4.43 32.73
C THR A 51 -25.74 -5.30 33.44
N VAL A 52 -26.25 -4.82 34.57
CA VAL A 52 -27.31 -5.45 35.36
C VAL A 52 -28.60 -4.65 35.20
N ASN A 53 -29.66 -5.31 34.75
CA ASN A 53 -30.99 -4.74 34.55
C ASN A 53 -31.77 -4.69 35.88
N SER A 54 -32.89 -3.95 35.89
CA SER A 54 -33.76 -3.80 37.06
C SER A 54 -34.40 -5.12 37.52
N ASP A 55 -34.62 -6.06 36.59
CA ASP A 55 -35.13 -7.40 36.85
C ASP A 55 -34.04 -8.37 37.36
N LYS A 56 -32.82 -7.85 37.63
CA LYS A 56 -31.63 -8.60 38.04
C LYS A 56 -31.06 -9.52 36.96
N SER A 57 -31.61 -9.51 35.74
CA SER A 57 -30.92 -10.10 34.59
C SER A 57 -29.66 -9.28 34.28
N TRP A 58 -28.64 -9.92 33.73
CA TRP A 58 -27.39 -9.25 33.41
C TRP A 58 -26.83 -9.72 32.08
N ARG A 59 -25.99 -8.88 31.48
CA ARG A 59 -25.22 -9.20 30.28
C ARG A 59 -23.82 -8.62 30.36
N SER A 60 -22.87 -9.30 29.74
CA SER A 60 -21.55 -8.76 29.45
C SER A 60 -21.47 -8.42 27.96
N GLU A 61 -20.91 -7.27 27.63
CA GLU A 61 -20.71 -6.85 26.24
C GLU A 61 -19.38 -6.14 26.06
N VAL A 62 -18.75 -6.33 24.90
CA VAL A 62 -17.54 -5.60 24.53
C VAL A 62 -17.93 -4.15 24.25
N VAL A 63 -17.29 -3.21 24.95
CA VAL A 63 -17.54 -1.77 24.82
C VAL A 63 -16.40 -1.03 24.11
N ALA A 64 -15.21 -1.61 24.07
CA ALA A 64 -14.06 -1.06 23.34
C ALA A 64 -13.04 -2.14 22.96
N CYS A 65 -12.26 -1.87 21.93
CA CYS A 65 -11.03 -2.56 21.60
C CYS A 65 -9.84 -1.81 22.22
N VAL A 66 -8.73 -2.50 22.46
CA VAL A 66 -7.51 -1.93 23.07
C VAL A 66 -6.33 -2.12 22.12
N LEU A 67 -5.59 -1.05 21.87
CA LEU A 67 -4.33 -1.07 21.10
C LEU A 67 -3.17 -1.59 21.97
N PRO A 68 -2.04 -2.00 21.37
CA PRO A 68 -0.85 -2.45 22.12
C PRO A 68 -0.32 -1.43 23.14
N ASP A 69 -0.54 -0.13 22.92
CA ASP A 69 -0.14 0.96 23.82
C ASP A 69 -1.22 1.32 24.86
N SER A 70 -2.22 0.45 25.04
CA SER A 70 -3.34 0.61 25.98
C SER A 70 -4.35 1.69 25.65
N ARG A 71 -4.26 2.38 24.51
CA ARG A 71 -5.34 3.27 24.05
C ARG A 71 -6.59 2.46 23.72
N ARG A 72 -7.76 3.04 24.01
CA ARG A 72 -9.08 2.42 23.76
C ARG A 72 -9.69 2.97 22.47
N VAL A 73 -10.27 2.08 21.67
CA VAL A 73 -11.14 2.42 20.54
C VAL A 73 -12.55 1.92 20.88
N PRO A 74 -13.48 2.83 21.26
CA PRO A 74 -14.86 2.44 21.54
C PRO A 74 -15.49 1.67 20.37
N ILE A 75 -16.41 0.76 20.68
CA ILE A 75 -17.10 -0.03 19.65
C ILE A 75 -17.79 0.89 18.63
N LEU A 76 -17.77 0.49 17.35
CA LEU A 76 -18.29 1.25 16.21
C LEU A 76 -17.63 2.62 15.99
N THR A 77 -16.48 2.88 16.63
CA THR A 77 -15.71 4.11 16.42
C THR A 77 -14.34 3.83 15.81
N SER A 78 -13.63 4.90 15.49
CA SER A 78 -12.29 4.85 14.95
C SER A 78 -11.33 5.79 15.67
N LEU A 79 -10.06 5.41 15.72
CA LEU A 79 -8.96 6.21 16.23
C LEU A 79 -7.91 6.39 15.13
N GLU A 80 -7.62 7.64 14.77
CA GLU A 80 -6.46 7.96 13.93
C GLU A 80 -5.18 7.86 14.76
N ASP A 81 -4.18 7.19 14.19
CA ASP A 81 -2.89 6.94 14.80
C ASP A 81 -1.78 6.97 13.75
N GLY A 82 -1.22 8.16 13.52
CA GLY A 82 -0.22 8.40 12.49
C GLY A 82 -0.70 7.97 11.11
N ASN A 83 -0.05 6.95 10.55
CA ASN A 83 -0.38 6.42 9.22
C ASN A 83 -1.57 5.44 9.22
N SER A 84 -2.18 5.17 10.38
CA SER A 84 -3.24 4.17 10.52
C SER A 84 -4.53 4.78 11.06
N VAL A 85 -5.64 4.15 10.71
CA VAL A 85 -6.94 4.29 11.34
C VAL A 85 -7.27 2.93 11.95
N TRP A 86 -7.48 2.92 13.26
CA TRP A 86 -7.92 1.74 14.00
C TRP A 86 -9.43 1.80 14.17
N LYS A 87 -10.15 0.72 13.86
CA LYS A 87 -11.61 0.61 13.97
C LYS A 87 -11.97 -0.56 14.86
N CYS A 88 -12.85 -0.33 15.84
CA CYS A 88 -13.42 -1.42 16.63
C CYS A 88 -14.78 -1.80 16.02
N GLU A 89 -14.75 -2.80 15.13
CA GLU A 89 -15.90 -3.20 14.34
C GLU A 89 -16.68 -4.31 15.06
N LYS A 90 -18.01 -4.23 15.01
CA LYS A 90 -18.91 -5.28 15.47
C LYS A 90 -19.59 -5.88 14.25
N ASN A 91 -19.57 -7.20 14.15
CA ASN A 91 -20.39 -7.92 13.17
C ASN A 91 -21.73 -8.26 13.84
N ASP A 92 -22.83 -7.80 13.24
CA ASP A 92 -24.16 -7.99 13.81
C ASP A 92 -24.70 -9.42 13.65
N GLU A 93 -24.21 -10.18 12.66
CA GLU A 93 -24.65 -11.55 12.37
C GLU A 93 -24.13 -12.55 13.42
N ASP A 94 -22.82 -12.53 13.67
CA ASP A 94 -22.15 -13.45 14.60
C ASP A 94 -21.86 -12.81 15.97
N ARG A 95 -22.19 -11.52 16.13
CA ARG A 95 -21.93 -10.70 17.33
C ARG A 95 -20.44 -10.59 17.69
N SER A 96 -19.54 -10.96 16.79
CA SER A 96 -18.11 -10.84 17.00
C SER A 96 -17.66 -9.37 17.00
N VAL A 97 -16.61 -9.08 17.75
CA VAL A 97 -15.96 -7.77 17.77
C VAL A 97 -14.51 -7.94 17.36
N GLN A 98 -14.04 -7.08 16.45
CA GLN A 98 -12.72 -7.15 15.88
C GLN A 98 -12.08 -5.77 15.82
N LEU A 99 -10.79 -5.69 16.17
CA LEU A 99 -9.99 -4.51 15.95
C LEU A 99 -9.40 -4.59 14.54
N ARG A 100 -9.79 -3.67 13.64
CA ARG A 100 -9.30 -3.58 12.27
C ARG A 100 -8.39 -2.38 12.11
N GLN A 101 -7.27 -2.58 11.42
CA GLN A 101 -6.36 -1.52 11.01
C GLN A 101 -6.55 -1.21 9.51
N ALA A 102 -6.57 0.07 9.15
CA ALA A 102 -6.55 0.53 7.77
C ALA A 102 -5.58 1.71 7.62
N PRO A 103 -5.02 1.98 6.42
CA PRO A 103 -4.25 3.19 6.20
C PRO A 103 -5.10 4.45 6.43
N SER A 104 -4.50 5.47 7.04
CA SER A 104 -5.11 6.80 7.15
C SER A 104 -5.13 7.50 5.79
N ASN A 105 -6.16 8.32 5.54
CA ASN A 105 -6.17 9.21 4.38
C ASN A 105 -5.00 10.19 4.39
N ASN A 106 -4.44 10.50 5.57
CA ASN A 106 -3.27 11.36 5.73
C ASN A 106 -1.96 10.58 5.89
N ALA A 107 -1.96 9.27 5.62
CA ALA A 107 -0.78 8.43 5.78
C ALA A 107 0.40 8.94 4.94
N LEU A 108 1.56 9.05 5.58
CA LEU A 108 2.79 9.51 4.98
C LEU A 108 3.37 8.43 4.05
N CYS A 109 3.75 8.82 2.83
CA CYS A 109 4.51 7.95 1.94
C CYS A 109 5.95 7.82 2.45
N ASN A 110 6.48 6.59 2.44
CA ASN A 110 7.80 6.25 2.99
C ASN A 110 8.02 6.76 4.44
N GLY A 111 6.93 6.94 5.20
CA GLY A 111 6.97 7.40 6.59
C GLY A 111 7.31 8.89 6.81
N ILE A 112 7.63 9.66 5.76
CA ILE A 112 8.10 11.05 5.90
C ILE A 112 7.43 12.04 4.95
N ARG A 113 6.79 11.56 3.88
CA ARG A 113 6.25 12.42 2.81
C ARG A 113 4.75 12.63 3.04
N PRO A 114 4.29 13.87 3.33
CA PRO A 114 2.86 14.13 3.51
C PRO A 114 2.10 13.98 2.18
N VAL A 115 0.80 13.72 2.28
CA VAL A 115 -0.09 13.65 1.12
C VAL A 115 -0.02 14.95 0.32
N GLY A 116 0.02 14.82 -1.02
CA GLY A 116 0.21 15.92 -1.96
C GLY A 116 1.66 16.36 -2.15
N SER A 117 2.61 15.88 -1.34
CA SER A 117 4.02 16.16 -1.58
C SER A 117 4.52 15.48 -2.85
N VAL A 118 5.43 16.16 -3.55
CA VAL A 118 6.08 15.69 -4.76
C VAL A 118 7.59 15.65 -4.51
N TRP A 119 8.24 14.57 -4.91
CA TRP A 119 9.69 14.42 -4.80
C TRP A 119 10.25 13.66 -6.00
N GLN A 120 11.55 13.82 -6.22
CA GLN A 120 12.29 12.99 -7.15
C GLN A 120 12.97 11.85 -6.40
N GLU A 121 12.86 10.65 -6.93
CA GLU A 121 13.58 9.47 -6.50
C GLU A 121 14.21 8.80 -7.73
N LYS A 122 15.54 8.85 -7.81
CA LYS A 122 16.30 8.46 -9.02
C LYS A 122 15.78 9.22 -10.25
N SER A 123 15.33 8.50 -11.29
CA SER A 123 14.79 9.07 -12.52
C SER A 123 13.27 9.23 -12.50
N PHE A 124 12.63 9.25 -11.33
CA PHE A 124 11.17 9.29 -11.21
C PHE A 124 10.72 10.45 -10.34
N GLU A 125 9.80 11.26 -10.86
CA GLU A 125 9.04 12.22 -10.06
C GLU A 125 7.80 11.50 -9.51
N LEU A 126 7.67 11.47 -8.19
CA LEU A 126 6.63 10.78 -7.45
C LEU A 126 5.76 11.76 -6.67
N GLU A 127 4.53 11.37 -6.39
CA GLU A 127 3.58 12.09 -5.54
C GLU A 127 2.98 11.16 -4.50
N CYS A 128 2.79 11.69 -3.29
CA CYS A 128 2.10 10.98 -2.23
C CYS A 128 0.59 11.20 -2.34
N LEU A 129 -0.16 10.12 -2.46
CA LEU A 129 -1.63 10.12 -2.48
C LEU A 129 -2.19 9.69 -1.12
N PRO A 130 -3.49 9.97 -0.85
CA PRO A 130 -4.16 9.50 0.35
C PRO A 130 -3.99 8.00 0.57
N GLY A 131 -3.83 7.55 1.82
CA GLY A 131 -3.54 6.15 2.13
C GLY A 131 -2.07 5.76 2.04
N GLY A 132 -1.17 6.71 1.76
CA GLY A 132 0.26 6.47 1.67
C GLY A 132 0.68 5.82 0.34
N TYR A 133 -0.18 5.87 -0.68
CA TYR A 133 0.13 5.36 -2.01
C TYR A 133 1.03 6.33 -2.76
N THR A 134 2.02 5.81 -3.47
CA THR A 134 2.86 6.61 -4.36
C THR A 134 2.34 6.56 -5.79
N ARG A 135 2.30 7.72 -6.45
CA ARG A 135 1.96 7.84 -7.86
C ARG A 135 3.15 8.38 -8.63
N LEU A 136 3.54 7.68 -9.70
CA LEU A 136 4.45 8.25 -10.69
C LEU A 136 3.79 9.46 -11.34
N ARG A 137 4.50 10.57 -11.48
CA ARG A 137 4.06 11.77 -12.22
C ARG A 137 4.83 12.00 -13.52
N ALA A 138 6.11 11.62 -13.55
CA ALA A 138 6.98 11.75 -14.71
C ALA A 138 8.26 10.92 -14.52
N CYS A 139 8.94 10.65 -15.63
CA CYS A 139 10.35 10.28 -15.61
C CYS A 139 11.21 11.55 -15.72
N VAL A 140 12.39 11.54 -15.11
CA VAL A 140 13.31 12.69 -15.05
C VAL A 140 14.67 12.23 -15.55
N THR A 141 15.21 12.90 -16.57
CA THR A 141 16.56 12.63 -17.08
C THR A 141 17.63 13.07 -16.08
N GLU A 142 18.88 12.65 -16.26
CA GLU A 142 19.98 13.07 -15.37
C GLU A 142 20.17 14.59 -15.36
N GLU A 143 19.85 15.26 -16.46
CA GLU A 143 19.89 16.72 -16.58
C GLU A 143 18.65 17.42 -16.01
N GLY A 144 17.70 16.67 -15.43
CA GLY A 144 16.49 17.21 -14.81
C GLY A 144 15.32 17.42 -15.77
N ASN A 145 15.40 16.96 -17.02
CA ASN A 145 14.29 17.12 -17.97
C ASN A 145 13.15 16.17 -17.63
N ARG A 146 11.93 16.71 -17.55
CA ARG A 146 10.73 15.98 -17.16
C ARG A 146 10.01 15.42 -18.38
N VAL A 147 9.85 14.10 -18.44
CA VAL A 147 9.09 13.38 -19.48
C VAL A 147 7.80 12.84 -18.88
N LYS A 148 6.64 13.26 -19.43
CA LYS A 148 5.33 12.85 -18.91
C LYS A 148 5.10 11.35 -19.12
N ILE A 149 4.37 10.74 -18.20
CA ILE A 149 4.01 9.31 -18.29
C ILE A 149 3.15 9.06 -19.53
N ASN A 150 3.38 7.89 -20.14
CA ASN A 150 2.77 7.42 -21.37
C ASN A 150 3.00 8.38 -22.53
N THR A 151 4.19 9.00 -22.57
CA THR A 151 4.61 9.87 -23.66
C THR A 151 6.07 9.61 -24.05
N THR A 152 6.39 10.02 -25.27
CA THR A 152 7.76 10.15 -25.76
C THR A 152 8.04 11.64 -25.99
N SER A 153 9.20 12.12 -25.59
CA SER A 153 9.62 13.51 -25.76
C SER A 153 11.05 13.57 -26.26
N THR A 154 11.35 14.51 -27.16
CA THR A 154 12.73 14.73 -27.61
C THR A 154 13.47 15.58 -26.59
N VAL A 155 14.49 15.01 -25.94
CA VAL A 155 15.36 15.66 -24.96
C VAL A 155 16.79 15.56 -25.44
N ASN A 156 17.49 16.69 -25.58
CA ASN A 156 18.90 16.74 -26.01
C ASN A 156 19.17 15.95 -27.32
N GLY A 157 18.21 15.91 -28.24
CA GLY A 157 18.33 15.18 -29.50
C GLY A 157 18.14 13.66 -29.39
N PHE A 158 17.63 13.16 -28.27
CA PHE A 158 17.18 11.78 -28.08
C PHE A 158 15.67 11.75 -27.90
N ASP A 159 14.99 10.77 -28.50
CA ASP A 159 13.62 10.45 -28.18
C ASP A 159 13.59 9.64 -26.88
N VAL A 160 13.06 10.25 -25.83
CA VAL A 160 12.99 9.69 -24.49
C VAL A 160 11.56 9.26 -24.19
N GLU A 161 11.39 7.97 -23.93
CA GLU A 161 10.13 7.31 -23.64
C GLU A 161 9.96 7.15 -22.12
N CYS A 162 8.78 7.48 -21.61
CA CYS A 162 8.37 7.19 -20.24
C CYS A 162 7.01 6.49 -20.26
N ILE A 163 6.97 5.16 -20.12
CA ILE A 163 5.74 4.36 -20.19
C ILE A 163 5.53 3.59 -18.89
N GLN A 164 4.32 3.65 -18.34
CA GLN A 164 3.92 2.87 -17.18
C GLN A 164 2.90 1.81 -17.58
N PHE A 165 3.19 0.54 -17.29
CA PHE A 165 2.27 -0.57 -17.51
C PHE A 165 1.35 -0.79 -16.32
N TYR A 166 0.24 -1.50 -16.55
CA TYR A 166 -0.76 -1.82 -15.52
C TYR A 166 -0.19 -2.61 -14.33
N ASN A 167 0.85 -3.41 -14.57
CA ASN A 167 1.54 -4.20 -13.55
C ASN A 167 2.56 -3.38 -12.73
N GLY A 168 2.66 -2.07 -12.97
CA GLY A 168 3.57 -1.17 -12.29
C GLY A 168 4.97 -1.08 -12.91
N THR A 169 5.30 -1.88 -13.94
CA THR A 169 6.58 -1.74 -14.65
C THR A 169 6.66 -0.39 -15.35
N ILE A 170 7.81 0.28 -15.24
CA ILE A 170 8.09 1.55 -15.92
C ILE A 170 9.22 1.34 -16.92
N ILE A 171 8.98 1.69 -18.19
CA ILE A 171 10.04 1.85 -19.18
C ILE A 171 10.45 3.31 -19.18
N PHE A 172 11.74 3.53 -18.93
CA PHE A 172 12.39 4.82 -19.13
C PHE A 172 13.66 4.62 -19.94
N ARG A 173 13.63 5.04 -21.21
CA ARG A 173 14.77 4.85 -22.13
C ARG A 173 14.86 5.98 -23.14
N GLY A 174 16.08 6.32 -23.52
CA GLY A 174 16.37 7.22 -24.63
C GLY A 174 16.86 6.45 -25.86
N ALA A 175 16.38 6.82 -27.03
CA ALA A 175 16.89 6.36 -28.32
C ALA A 175 17.26 7.57 -29.18
N LYS A 176 18.27 7.46 -30.04
CA LYS A 176 18.46 8.48 -31.07
C LYS A 176 17.24 8.45 -31.99
N PRO A 177 16.68 9.61 -32.39
CA PRO A 177 15.60 9.67 -33.35
C PRO A 177 16.03 8.88 -34.58
N ALA A 178 15.16 7.99 -35.05
CA ALA A 178 15.37 7.37 -36.34
C ALA A 178 15.34 8.49 -37.37
N VAL A 179 16.52 8.91 -37.86
CA VAL A 179 16.59 9.82 -39.01
C VAL A 179 15.88 9.07 -40.13
N PRO A 180 14.73 9.56 -40.65
CA PRO A 180 14.16 8.98 -41.84
C PRO A 180 15.21 9.22 -42.91
N ARG A 181 15.94 8.17 -43.28
CA ARG A 181 16.86 8.24 -44.40
C ARG A 181 15.97 8.34 -45.63
N VAL A 182 15.65 9.56 -46.03
CA VAL A 182 15.18 9.82 -47.39
C VAL A 182 16.40 9.55 -48.25
N GLU A 183 16.63 8.27 -48.57
CA GLU A 183 17.58 7.94 -49.62
C GLU A 183 17.04 8.57 -50.91
N PRO A 184 17.83 9.39 -51.61
CA PRO A 184 17.41 9.87 -52.91
C PRO A 184 17.10 8.65 -53.78
N ILE A 185 15.87 8.57 -54.27
CA ILE A 185 15.42 7.52 -55.16
C ILE A 185 16.16 7.73 -56.48
N VAL A 186 17.28 7.02 -56.67
CA VAL A 186 18.00 7.00 -57.93
C VAL A 186 17.38 5.88 -58.79
N PHE A 187 16.70 6.26 -59.87
CA PHE A 187 15.94 5.36 -60.76
C PHE A 187 16.81 4.85 -61.92
N PRO A 188 17.22 3.58 -62.01
CA PRO A 188 18.00 3.08 -63.15
C PRO A 188 17.22 3.25 -64.45
N GLN A 189 17.66 4.17 -65.32
CA GLN A 189 17.10 4.30 -66.66
C GLN A 189 17.42 3.05 -67.48
N PRO A 190 16.52 2.66 -68.39
CA PRO A 190 16.78 1.60 -69.34
C PRO A 190 17.82 2.06 -70.36
N ILE A 191 18.84 1.23 -70.58
CA ILE A 191 19.79 1.40 -71.68
C ILE A 191 19.04 1.13 -72.99
N ARG A 192 18.90 2.14 -73.86
CA ARG A 192 18.92 1.89 -75.31
C ARG A 192 19.47 3.07 -76.12
N SER A 193 20.64 2.80 -76.70
CA SER A 193 21.11 3.17 -78.05
C SER A 193 21.18 4.65 -78.47
N GLN A 194 22.45 5.03 -78.71
CA GLN A 194 22.98 5.90 -79.77
C GLN A 194 22.38 7.31 -79.90
N TYR A 195 23.29 8.30 -79.78
CA TYR A 195 23.11 9.75 -79.80
C TYR A 195 22.73 10.39 -78.44
N GLY A 196 23.73 11.05 -77.81
CA GLY A 196 23.52 12.17 -76.88
C GLY A 196 23.60 11.86 -75.38
N ALA A 197 24.70 12.29 -74.77
CA ALA A 197 24.98 12.55 -73.35
C ALA A 197 23.86 12.38 -72.28
N ALA A 198 24.09 11.49 -71.28
CA ALA A 198 23.76 11.65 -69.85
C ALA A 198 24.30 10.44 -69.03
N GLY A 199 24.73 10.67 -67.78
CA GLY A 199 25.53 9.77 -66.94
C GLY A 199 24.80 8.58 -66.23
N PRO A 200 25.54 7.78 -65.44
CA PRO A 200 25.10 6.47 -64.92
C PRO A 200 24.19 6.56 -63.68
N ILE A 201 23.47 5.47 -63.43
CA ILE A 201 22.33 5.44 -62.50
C ILE A 201 22.44 4.27 -61.52
N ILE A 202 22.12 4.54 -60.24
CA ILE A 202 22.47 3.75 -59.05
C ILE A 202 21.22 3.08 -58.46
N THR A 203 21.28 1.79 -58.07
CA THR A 203 20.26 1.07 -57.29
C THR A 203 20.62 1.01 -55.78
N PRO A 204 19.64 1.12 -54.84
CA PRO A 204 19.93 1.08 -53.41
C PRO A 204 19.96 -0.37 -52.89
N ALA A 205 21.08 -0.76 -52.29
CA ALA A 205 21.20 -1.95 -51.45
C ALA A 205 21.19 -1.51 -49.98
N VAL A 206 20.25 -2.04 -49.19
CA VAL A 206 20.24 -1.82 -47.73
C VAL A 206 21.53 -2.40 -47.17
N ARG A 207 22.39 -1.52 -46.62
CA ARG A 207 23.66 -1.89 -46.01
C ARG A 207 23.56 -1.65 -44.51
N CYS A 208 23.43 -2.72 -43.74
CA CYS A 208 23.56 -2.64 -42.29
C CYS A 208 25.04 -2.38 -41.95
N THR A 209 25.35 -1.48 -41.03
CA THR A 209 26.74 -1.27 -40.56
C THR A 209 26.74 -1.29 -39.04
N ASP A 210 27.72 -2.00 -38.45
CA ASP A 210 27.92 -2.01 -37.01
C ASP A 210 28.58 -0.72 -36.49
N GLU A 211 28.75 -0.64 -35.17
CA GLU A 211 29.37 0.50 -34.48
C GLU A 211 30.84 0.77 -34.84
N SER A 212 31.52 -0.21 -35.45
CA SER A 212 32.87 -0.06 -36.01
C SER A 212 32.84 0.37 -37.47
N GLY A 213 31.65 0.62 -38.03
CA GLY A 213 31.45 0.95 -39.44
C GLY A 213 31.56 -0.26 -40.38
N ARG A 214 31.59 -1.50 -39.88
CA ARG A 214 31.70 -2.68 -40.73
C ARG A 214 30.34 -3.08 -41.30
N PRO A 215 30.25 -3.35 -42.61
CA PRO A 215 29.00 -3.76 -43.23
C PRO A 215 28.58 -5.17 -42.77
N ARG A 216 27.28 -5.34 -42.56
CA ARG A 216 26.60 -6.58 -42.14
C ARG A 216 25.55 -6.97 -43.18
N HIS A 217 25.39 -8.26 -43.38
CA HIS A 217 24.38 -8.82 -44.25
C HIS A 217 23.03 -8.93 -43.53
N VAL A 218 21.94 -8.89 -44.30
CA VAL A 218 20.58 -9.10 -43.77
C VAL A 218 20.49 -10.54 -43.25
N GLY A 219 20.24 -10.70 -41.95
CA GLY A 219 20.23 -11.99 -41.26
C GLY A 219 21.45 -12.25 -40.38
N ASP A 220 22.45 -11.36 -40.38
CA ASP A 220 23.56 -11.43 -39.43
C ASP A 220 23.05 -11.14 -38.00
N TYR A 221 23.59 -11.88 -37.02
CA TYR A 221 23.39 -11.60 -35.59
C TYR A 221 24.70 -11.08 -35.01
N TRP A 222 24.65 -9.94 -34.33
CA TRP A 222 25.79 -9.40 -33.60
C TRP A 222 25.33 -8.64 -32.37
N THR A 223 26.24 -8.52 -31.40
CA THR A 223 26.05 -7.76 -30.17
C THR A 223 26.70 -6.39 -30.34
N GLU A 224 25.92 -5.33 -30.18
CA GLU A 224 26.43 -3.97 -30.15
C GLU A 224 26.80 -3.60 -28.71
N LYS A 225 27.99 -3.02 -28.54
CA LYS A 225 28.66 -2.70 -27.29
C LYS A 225 29.10 -3.91 -26.46
N SER A 226 30.41 -4.01 -26.28
CA SER A 226 31.09 -4.87 -25.30
C SER A 226 30.84 -4.51 -23.82
N SER A 227 29.88 -3.63 -23.51
CA SER A 227 29.56 -3.25 -22.11
C SER A 227 28.59 -4.22 -21.42
N PHE A 228 27.99 -5.18 -22.15
CA PHE A 228 27.30 -6.33 -21.56
C PHE A 228 28.28 -7.48 -21.31
N GLN A 229 29.37 -7.23 -20.57
CA GLN A 229 30.01 -8.29 -19.81
C GLN A 229 29.33 -8.33 -18.45
N GLN A 230 28.27 -9.14 -18.36
CA GLN A 230 27.84 -9.68 -17.08
C GLN A 230 28.98 -10.60 -16.62
N ASN A 231 29.87 -10.07 -15.79
CA ASN A 231 30.79 -10.90 -15.03
C ASN A 231 29.95 -11.86 -14.19
N LEU A 232 30.03 -13.14 -14.54
CA LEU A 232 29.64 -14.26 -13.67
C LEU A 232 30.49 -14.25 -12.40
#